data_AF-A0A4Q3LTB7-F1
#
_entry.id   AF-A0A4Q3LTB7-F1
#
_cell.length_a   1.000
_cell.length_b   1.000
_cell.length_c   1.000
_cell.angle_alpha   90.00
_cell.angle_beta   90.00
_cell.angle_gamma   90.00
#
_symmetry.space_group_name_H-M   'P 1'
#
loop_
_entity.id
_entity.type
_entity.pdbx_description
1 polymer ?
#
loop_
_entity_poly.entity_id
_entity_poly.type
_entity_poly.pdbx_seq_one_letter_code
_entity_poly.pdbx_strand_id
1 'polypeptide(L)'
;EADSDDMDTLLTLLGVAGVTFVMGVPGADDIMLNYQSTSFHDALYLRDVLGLQRAPEFDAWLQRMQLADEAGRPLPASAALPALARLRHGALPSLT
;
A
#
# COMPACT_ATOMS: atom_id res chain seq x y z
N GLU A 1 10.76 -17.21 -17.56
CA GLU A 1 10.20 -15.86 -17.68
C GLU A 1 9.05 -15.85 -16.71
N ALA A 2 9.06 -14.93 -15.75
CA ALA A 2 7.95 -14.74 -14.82
C ALA A 2 7.42 -13.35 -15.12
N ASP A 3 6.14 -13.24 -15.44
CA ASP A 3 5.49 -11.98 -15.76
C ASP A 3 4.61 -11.49 -14.60
N SER A 4 3.83 -10.43 -14.83
CA SER A 4 2.98 -9.84 -13.80
C SER A 4 1.89 -10.80 -13.31
N ASP A 5 1.37 -11.67 -14.18
CA ASP A 5 0.27 -12.57 -13.85
C ASP A 5 0.75 -13.70 -12.91
N ASP A 6 2.00 -14.14 -13.11
CA ASP A 6 2.66 -15.09 -12.21
C ASP A 6 2.81 -14.52 -10.79
N MET A 7 3.17 -13.23 -10.70
CA MET A 7 3.35 -12.53 -9.43
C MET A 7 2.03 -12.31 -8.68
N ASP A 8 0.96 -11.96 -9.39
CA ASP A 8 -0.39 -11.83 -8.81
C ASP A 8 -0.94 -13.17 -8.30
N THR A 9 -0.69 -14.24 -9.06
CA THR A 9 -1.06 -15.61 -8.66
C THR A 9 -0.32 -16.02 -7.39
N LEU A 10 1.00 -15.81 -7.36
CA LEU A 10 1.81 -16.11 -6.18
C LEU A 10 1.39 -15.28 -4.97
N LEU A 11 1.16 -13.98 -5.16
CA LEU A 11 0.71 -13.07 -4.11
C LEU A 11 -0.63 -13.54 -3.50
N THR A 12 -1.56 -13.98 -4.34
CA THR A 12 -2.86 -14.52 -3.89
C THR A 12 -2.67 -15.80 -3.07
N LEU A 13 -1.85 -16.74 -3.55
CA LEU A 13 -1.56 -17.98 -2.83
C LEU A 13 -0.90 -17.72 -1.47
N LEU A 14 0.05 -16.79 -1.41
CA LEU A 14 0.70 -16.38 -0.16
C LEU A 14 -0.29 -15.71 0.80
N GLY A 15 -1.19 -14.88 0.28
CA GLY A 15 -2.27 -14.26 1.07
C GLY A 15 -3.20 -15.29 1.69
N VAL A 16 -3.66 -16.27 0.90
CA VAL A 16 -4.49 -17.39 1.39
C VAL A 16 -3.74 -18.25 2.42
N ALA A 17 -2.43 -18.43 2.25
CA ALA A 17 -1.58 -19.16 3.20
C ALA A 17 -1.32 -18.38 4.51
N GLY A 18 -1.78 -17.13 4.63
CA GLY A 18 -1.65 -16.33 5.84
C GLY A 18 -0.31 -15.60 5.97
N VAL A 19 0.41 -15.37 4.86
CA VAL A 19 1.58 -14.51 4.86
C VAL A 19 1.17 -13.09 5.24
N THR A 20 1.82 -12.53 6.26
CA THR A 20 1.42 -11.26 6.88
C THR A 20 2.12 -10.03 6.31
N PHE A 21 3.17 -10.23 5.50
CA PHE A 21 3.94 -9.16 4.90
C PHE A 21 4.43 -9.51 3.50
N VAL A 22 4.31 -8.52 2.60
CA VAL A 22 4.88 -8.51 1.24
C VAL A 22 5.42 -7.10 0.96
N MET A 23 6.42 -6.98 0.10
CA MET A 23 7.07 -5.70 -0.20
C MET A 23 6.57 -5.13 -1.54
N GLY A 24 5.89 -3.98 -1.47
CA GLY A 24 5.50 -3.22 -2.65
C GLY A 24 6.59 -2.24 -3.10
N VAL A 25 6.88 -2.18 -4.40
CA VAL A 25 7.77 -1.23 -5.07
C VAL A 25 6.92 -0.31 -5.97
N PRO A 26 7.20 1.01 -6.01
CA PRO A 26 6.48 1.91 -6.90
C PRO A 26 6.53 1.43 -8.35
N GLY A 27 5.37 1.27 -8.98
CA GLY A 27 5.28 0.84 -10.39
C GLY A 27 5.68 -0.61 -10.65
N ALA A 28 5.82 -1.44 -9.61
CA ALA A 28 6.22 -2.85 -9.72
C ALA A 28 7.62 -3.09 -10.34
N ASP A 29 8.43 -2.06 -10.57
CA ASP A 29 9.75 -2.19 -11.20
C ASP A 29 10.85 -1.70 -10.26
N ASP A 30 11.69 -2.63 -9.77
CA ASP A 30 12.93 -2.27 -9.10
C ASP A 30 14.06 -2.22 -10.13
N ILE A 31 14.26 -1.04 -10.71
CA ILE A 31 15.24 -0.79 -11.77
C ILE A 31 16.69 -1.06 -11.33
N MET A 32 16.98 -0.97 -10.02
CA MET A 32 18.33 -1.21 -9.50
C MET A 32 18.65 -2.70 -9.46
N LEU A 33 17.63 -3.55 -9.31
CA LEU A 33 17.73 -5.00 -9.27
C LEU A 33 17.32 -5.67 -10.60
N ASN A 34 16.79 -4.89 -11.54
CA ASN A 34 16.26 -5.36 -12.83
C ASN A 34 15.23 -6.49 -12.62
N TYR A 35 14.31 -6.29 -11.67
CA TYR A 35 13.33 -7.29 -11.24
C TYR A 35 11.92 -6.69 -11.11
N GLN A 36 10.93 -7.44 -11.61
CA GLN A 36 9.51 -7.10 -11.46
C GLN A 36 9.03 -7.53 -10.06
N SER A 37 8.63 -6.56 -9.24
CA SER A 37 8.18 -6.73 -7.87
C SER A 37 6.66 -6.48 -7.76
N THR A 38 6.08 -6.62 -6.56
CA THR A 38 4.68 -6.25 -6.33
C THR A 38 4.51 -4.74 -6.24
N SER A 39 3.38 -4.20 -6.66
CA SER A 39 3.02 -2.78 -6.57
C SER A 39 2.30 -2.44 -5.26
N PHE A 40 2.18 -1.15 -4.94
CA PHE A 40 1.34 -0.71 -3.81
C PHE A 40 -0.15 -1.00 -4.02
N HIS A 41 -0.61 -1.12 -5.27
CA HIS A 41 -2.00 -1.43 -5.58
C HIS A 41 -2.30 -2.92 -5.33
N ASP A 42 -1.33 -3.81 -5.56
CA ASP A 42 -1.52 -5.25 -5.40
C ASP A 42 -1.76 -5.60 -3.93
N ALA A 43 -1.04 -4.93 -3.03
CA ALA A 43 -1.23 -5.06 -1.58
C ALA A 43 -2.57 -4.49 -1.07
N LEU A 44 -3.20 -3.56 -1.82
CA LEU A 44 -4.54 -3.05 -1.53
C LEU A 44 -5.62 -3.99 -2.09
N TYR A 45 -5.43 -4.45 -3.33
CA TYR A 45 -6.28 -5.43 -4.00
C TYR A 45 -6.41 -6.72 -3.16
N LEU A 46 -5.27 -7.30 -2.75
CA LEU A 46 -5.25 -8.53 -1.97
C LEU A 46 -6.02 -8.38 -0.65
N ARG A 47 -5.91 -7.21 -0.01
CA ARG A 47 -6.62 -6.91 1.23
C ARG A 47 -8.12 -6.81 1.03
N ASP A 48 -8.56 -6.14 -0.03
CA ASP A 48 -9.97 -6.00 -0.36
C ASP A 48 -10.61 -7.36 -0.68
N VAL A 49 -9.95 -8.17 -1.52
CA VAL A 49 -10.46 -9.49 -1.92
C VAL A 49 -10.49 -10.49 -0.77
N LEU A 50 -9.47 -10.50 0.10
CA LEU A 50 -9.38 -11.44 1.22
C LEU A 50 -10.00 -10.90 2.53
N GLY A 51 -10.51 -9.67 2.55
CA GLY A 51 -11.05 -9.04 3.75
C GLY A 51 -10.00 -8.81 4.84
N LEU A 52 -8.73 -8.59 4.47
CA LEU A 52 -7.61 -8.41 5.39
C LEU A 52 -7.41 -6.94 5.76
N GLN A 53 -7.05 -6.69 7.02
CA GLN A 53 -6.76 -5.35 7.53
C GLN A 53 -5.26 -5.08 7.61
N ARG A 54 -4.86 -3.82 7.78
CA ARG A 54 -3.47 -3.47 8.08
C ARG A 54 -3.22 -3.63 9.59
N ALA A 55 -1.99 -3.35 10.02
CA ALA A 55 -1.72 -3.25 11.46
C ALA A 55 -2.56 -2.10 12.06
N PRO A 56 -3.19 -2.28 13.23
CA PRO A 56 -4.10 -1.28 13.82
C PRO A 56 -3.45 0.10 14.02
N GLU A 57 -2.19 0.15 14.43
CA GLU A 57 -1.43 1.38 14.64
C GLU A 57 -1.22 2.13 13.32
N PHE A 58 -1.06 1.39 12.23
CA PHE A 58 -0.88 1.96 10.91
C PHE A 58 -2.19 2.48 10.33
N ASP A 59 -3.30 1.76 10.51
CA ASP A 59 -4.63 2.27 10.12
C ASP A 59 -5.00 3.54 10.90
N ALA A 60 -4.76 3.56 12.21
CA ALA A 60 -4.96 4.76 13.02
C ALA A 60 -4.09 5.94 12.56
N TRP A 61 -2.85 5.67 12.15
CA TRP A 61 -1.98 6.70 11.57
C TRP A 61 -2.49 7.21 10.22
N LEU A 62 -2.93 6.32 9.32
CA LEU A 62 -3.49 6.69 8.01
C LEU A 62 -4.73 7.59 8.15
N GLN A 63 -5.60 7.28 9.12
CA GLN A 63 -6.76 8.12 9.44
C GLN A 63 -6.34 9.49 9.97
N ARG A 64 -5.40 9.55 10.94
CA ARG A 64 -4.86 10.83 11.45
C ARG A 64 -4.22 11.69 10.35
N MET A 65 -3.59 11.05 9.38
CA MET A 65 -2.98 11.74 8.24
C MET A 65 -3.97 12.12 7.15
N GLN A 66 -5.25 11.74 7.28
CA GLN A 66 -6.29 11.95 6.27
C GLN A 66 -5.89 11.33 4.93
N LEU A 67 -5.38 10.10 4.99
CA LEU A 67 -5.00 9.27 3.84
C LEU A 67 -5.96 8.10 3.60
N ALA A 68 -6.73 7.70 4.61
CA ALA A 68 -7.75 6.66 4.53
C ALA A 68 -9.04 7.07 5.27
N ASP A 69 -10.16 6.48 4.88
CA ASP A 69 -11.45 6.64 5.55
C ASP A 69 -11.57 5.77 6.81
N GLU A 70 -12.70 5.88 7.53
CA GLU A 70 -12.98 5.08 8.74
C GLU A 70 -13.07 3.57 8.43
N ALA A 71 -13.34 3.20 7.18
CA ALA A 71 -13.37 1.82 6.71
C ALA A 71 -11.97 1.32 6.25
N GLY A 72 -10.92 2.12 6.40
CA GLY A 72 -9.54 1.78 6.02
C GLY A 72 -9.26 1.88 4.53
N ARG A 73 -10.17 2.46 3.73
CA ARG A 73 -10.00 2.61 2.28
C ARG A 73 -9.19 3.87 1.97
N PRO A 74 -8.23 3.83 1.03
CA PRO A 74 -7.47 5.00 0.62
C PRO A 74 -8.38 6.10 0.08
N LEU A 75 -8.13 7.35 0.49
CA LEU A 75 -8.81 8.50 -0.08
C LEU A 75 -8.26 8.82 -1.49
N PRO A 76 -9.09 9.33 -2.41
CA PRO A 76 -8.62 9.68 -3.75
C PRO A 76 -7.50 10.72 -3.70
N ALA A 77 -6.47 10.50 -4.50
CA ALA A 77 -5.32 11.39 -4.64
C ALA A 77 -5.73 12.72 -5.30
N SER A 78 -6.25 13.65 -4.49
CA SER A 78 -6.57 15.00 -4.92
C SER A 78 -5.54 16.00 -4.40
N ALA A 79 -5.35 17.12 -5.10
CA ALA A 79 -4.51 18.22 -4.65
C ALA A 79 -4.94 18.80 -3.28
N ALA A 80 -6.14 18.47 -2.82
CA ALA A 80 -6.68 18.87 -1.52
C ALA A 80 -6.33 17.91 -0.38
N LEU A 81 -5.61 16.79 -0.63
CA LEU A 81 -5.15 15.91 0.44
C LEU A 81 -4.22 16.69 1.40
N PRO A 82 -4.59 16.87 2.67
CA PRO A 82 -3.81 17.70 3.59
C PRO A 82 -2.38 17.17 3.79
N ALA A 83 -2.18 15.86 3.71
CA ALA A 83 -0.85 15.25 3.73
C ALA A 83 0.03 15.68 2.54
N LEU A 84 -0.50 15.69 1.32
CA LEU A 84 0.24 16.15 0.13
C LEU A 84 0.52 17.65 0.18
N ALA A 85 -0.44 18.44 0.69
CA ALA A 85 -0.25 19.86 0.91
C ALA A 85 0.90 20.11 1.92
N ARG A 86 0.93 19.38 3.04
CA ARG A 86 1.99 19.48 4.06
C ARG A 86 3.37 19.04 3.54
N LEU A 87 3.43 17.99 2.72
CA LEU A 87 4.67 17.58 2.05
C LEU A 87 5.22 18.67 1.11
N ARG A 88 4.35 19.34 0.35
CA ARG A 88 4.74 20.51 -0.46
C ARG A 88 5.30 21.67 0.37
N HIS A 89 4.98 21.74 1.65
CA HIS A 89 5.45 22.77 2.57
C HIS A 89 6.57 22.30 3.51
N GLY A 90 7.12 21.10 3.31
CA GLY A 90 8.29 20.60 4.05
C GLY A 90 8.04 20.22 5.51
N ALA A 91 6.79 20.11 5.95
CA ALA A 91 6.44 19.84 7.34
C ALA A 91 5.81 18.44 7.48
N LEU A 92 6.61 17.45 7.88
CA LEU A 92 6.08 16.18 8.37
C LEU A 92 5.68 16.35 9.85
N PRO A 93 4.46 15.96 10.28
CA PRO A 93 4.11 15.90 11.70
C PRO A 93 5.03 14.91 12.43
N SER A 94 5.31 15.15 13.71
CA SER A 94 6.03 14.17 14.53
C SER A 94 5.20 12.88 14.65
N LEU A 95 5.89 11.74 14.65
CA LEU A 95 5.29 10.40 14.71
C LEU A 95 4.75 10.02 16.11
N THR A 96 4.77 10.97 17.05
CA THR A 96 4.33 10.82 18.44
C THR A 96 2.84 11.15 18.58
#